data_AF-A0A7V2DEX4-F1
#
_entry.id   AF-A0A7V2DEX4-F1
#
_cell.length_a   1.000
_cell.length_b   1.000
_cell.length_c   1.000
_cell.angle_alpha   90.00
_cell.angle_beta   90.00
_cell.angle_gamma   90.00
#
_symmetry.space_group_name_H-M   'P 1'
#
loop_
_entity.id
_entity.type
_entity.pdbx_description
1 polymer ?
#
loop_
_entity_poly.entity_id
_entity_poly.type
_entity_poly.pdbx_seq_one_letter_code
_entity_poly.pdbx_strand_id
1 'polypeptide(L)'
;MMKKLLCALMVIAMSAVLIMPVAASEFAEPEVVEGNPACDDIISDWIGFKIEPGPWEGTHEIDGLGSITIEMVNETHFNFTATGVLINAVIVKGGNYAVLYNYHVYNDGPVSADTMLGPALNPVNDQYFDISHIQFCYIVDATPTPTPTPTPPPVPEFPISVPVVMSVFALAMGAVVLSLGKNH
;
A
#
# COMPACT_ATOMS: atom_id res chain seq x y z
N MET A 1 -0.79 -71.44 -19.70
CA MET A 1 0.52 -70.76 -19.55
C MET A 1 0.27 -69.30 -19.16
N MET A 2 0.14 -69.07 -17.86
CA MET A 2 -0.37 -67.86 -17.20
C MET A 2 0.70 -66.77 -16.98
N LYS A 3 1.70 -66.68 -17.85
CA LYS A 3 2.87 -65.80 -17.64
C LYS A 3 2.83 -64.48 -18.42
N LYS A 4 1.89 -64.31 -19.37
CA LYS A 4 1.76 -63.07 -20.15
C LYS A 4 0.80 -62.05 -19.55
N LEU A 5 -0.04 -62.44 -18.59
CA LEU A 5 -1.02 -61.54 -17.98
C LEU A 5 -0.49 -60.75 -16.77
N LEU A 6 0.60 -61.19 -16.12
CA LEU A 6 1.10 -60.50 -14.91
C LEU A 6 1.97 -59.27 -15.20
N CYS A 7 2.57 -59.12 -16.40
CA CYS A 7 3.37 -57.92 -16.72
C CYS A 7 2.54 -56.72 -17.19
N ALA A 8 1.31 -56.94 -17.66
CA ALA A 8 0.48 -55.86 -18.19
C ALA A 8 -0.24 -55.03 -17.10
N LEU A 9 -0.31 -55.55 -15.87
CA LEU A 9 -1.07 -54.94 -14.77
C LEU A 9 -0.24 -54.08 -13.81
N MET A 10 1.10 -54.06 -13.94
CA MET A 10 1.97 -53.28 -13.06
C MET A 10 2.48 -51.96 -13.65
N VAL A 11 2.20 -51.66 -14.93
CA VAL A 11 2.66 -50.43 -15.60
C VAL A 11 1.61 -49.30 -15.57
N ILE A 12 0.38 -49.58 -15.14
CA ILE A 12 -0.73 -48.58 -15.12
C ILE A 12 -0.92 -48.01 -13.69
N ALA A 13 0.16 -47.87 -12.91
CA ALA A 13 0.08 -47.39 -11.53
C ALA A 13 0.89 -46.11 -11.26
N MET A 14 1.52 -45.50 -12.28
CA MET A 14 2.38 -44.34 -12.04
C MET A 14 2.44 -43.43 -13.26
N SER A 15 1.44 -42.56 -13.45
CA SER A 15 1.56 -41.26 -14.15
C SER A 15 0.19 -40.59 -14.28
N ALA A 16 -0.50 -40.37 -13.16
CA ALA A 16 -1.47 -39.29 -13.08
C ALA A 16 -0.72 -38.05 -12.55
N VAL A 17 0.15 -37.48 -13.40
CA VAL A 17 0.70 -36.15 -13.14
C VAL A 17 -0.49 -35.20 -13.30
N LEU A 18 -1.03 -34.75 -12.17
CA LEU A 18 -2.00 -33.67 -12.12
C LEU A 18 -1.33 -32.43 -12.72
N ILE A 19 -1.65 -32.13 -13.98
CA ILE A 19 -1.36 -30.84 -14.59
C ILE A 19 -2.33 -29.87 -13.92
N MET A 20 -1.93 -29.32 -12.76
CA MET A 20 -2.66 -28.20 -12.20
C MET A 20 -2.46 -27.02 -13.15
N PRO A 21 -3.54 -26.37 -13.62
CA PRO A 21 -3.39 -25.10 -14.29
C PRO A 21 -2.78 -24.13 -13.27
N VAL A 22 -1.58 -23.62 -13.57
CA VAL A 22 -1.12 -22.37 -12.95
C VAL A 22 -2.11 -21.32 -13.42
N ALA A 23 -2.97 -20.85 -12.52
CA ALA A 23 -3.71 -19.63 -12.75
C ALA A 23 -2.68 -18.52 -12.90
N ALA A 24 -2.46 -18.05 -14.13
CA ALA A 24 -1.78 -16.79 -14.32
C ALA A 24 -2.66 -15.72 -13.68
N SER A 25 -2.09 -14.95 -12.76
CA SER A 25 -2.72 -13.73 -12.30
C SER A 25 -2.70 -12.76 -13.49
N GLU A 26 -3.85 -12.56 -14.13
CA GLU A 26 -4.03 -11.46 -15.08
C GLU A 26 -4.04 -10.16 -14.29
N PHE A 27 -2.86 -9.55 -14.11
CA PHE A 27 -2.79 -8.15 -13.73
C PHE A 27 -3.31 -7.39 -14.94
N ALA A 28 -4.52 -6.86 -14.86
CA ALA A 28 -5.09 -6.12 -15.96
C ALA A 28 -4.20 -4.90 -16.23
N GLU A 29 -3.65 -4.84 -17.44
CA GLU A 29 -2.73 -3.78 -17.86
C GLU A 29 -3.50 -2.46 -18.03
N PRO A 30 -2.86 -1.31 -17.76
CA PRO A 30 -3.49 -0.01 -17.97
C PRO A 30 -3.88 0.20 -19.43
N GLU A 31 -5.00 0.87 -19.65
CA GLU A 31 -5.59 1.03 -20.98
C GLU A 31 -5.02 2.26 -21.71
N VAL A 32 -4.58 2.08 -22.95
CA VAL A 32 -4.22 3.22 -23.82
C VAL A 32 -5.45 3.69 -24.58
N VAL A 33 -5.87 4.92 -24.33
CA VAL A 33 -7.05 5.55 -24.94
C VAL A 33 -6.63 6.69 -25.87
N GLU A 34 -7.35 6.84 -26.99
CA GLU A 34 -7.13 7.95 -27.91
C GLU A 34 -7.77 9.24 -27.36
N GLY A 35 -7.11 10.37 -27.59
CA GLY A 35 -7.61 11.68 -27.19
C GLY A 35 -7.31 12.00 -25.72
N ASN A 36 -8.24 12.72 -25.09
CA ASN A 36 -8.14 13.19 -23.70
C ASN A 36 -9.49 13.00 -22.99
N PRO A 37 -9.85 11.78 -22.58
CA PRO A 37 -11.05 11.61 -21.79
C PRO A 37 -10.89 12.30 -20.44
N ALA A 38 -11.95 12.95 -19.98
CA ALA A 38 -12.10 13.38 -18.61
C ALA A 38 -12.60 12.21 -17.75
N CYS A 39 -12.53 12.35 -16.43
CA CYS A 39 -13.00 11.31 -15.51
C CYS A 39 -14.48 10.96 -15.69
N ASP A 40 -15.32 11.97 -15.97
CA ASP A 40 -16.76 11.83 -16.22
C ASP A 40 -17.09 11.24 -17.59
N ASP A 41 -16.15 11.26 -18.55
CA ASP A 41 -16.25 10.50 -19.80
C ASP A 41 -16.07 8.99 -19.58
N ILE A 42 -15.34 8.60 -18.51
CA ILE A 42 -15.11 7.19 -18.16
C ILE A 42 -16.26 6.65 -17.32
N ILE A 43 -16.57 7.31 -16.20
CA ILE A 43 -17.73 7.03 -15.35
C ILE A 43 -18.34 8.37 -14.91
N SER A 44 -19.63 8.57 -15.18
CA SER A 44 -20.33 9.85 -15.00
C SER A 44 -20.22 10.47 -13.60
N ASP A 45 -20.02 9.63 -12.57
CA ASP A 45 -20.00 10.07 -11.18
C ASP A 45 -18.59 10.42 -10.70
N TRP A 46 -17.57 10.20 -11.52
CA TRP A 46 -16.19 10.52 -11.19
C TRP A 46 -15.89 12.00 -11.39
N ILE A 47 -15.29 12.59 -10.38
CA ILE A 47 -14.80 13.97 -10.37
C ILE A 47 -13.31 13.92 -10.69
N GLY A 48 -12.89 14.82 -11.60
CA GLY A 48 -11.49 14.94 -11.99
C GLY A 48 -10.76 16.06 -11.24
N PHE A 49 -9.66 15.72 -10.58
CA PHE A 49 -8.64 16.69 -10.15
C PHE A 49 -7.51 16.70 -11.18
N LYS A 50 -7.46 17.78 -11.98
CA LYS A 50 -6.51 17.92 -13.09
C LYS A 50 -5.33 18.80 -12.68
N ILE A 51 -4.12 18.32 -12.94
CA ILE A 51 -2.88 19.08 -12.79
C ILE A 51 -2.39 19.43 -14.20
N GLU A 52 -2.55 20.71 -14.59
CA GLU A 52 -2.10 21.26 -15.87
C GLU A 52 -2.03 22.80 -15.82
N PRO A 53 -0.97 23.43 -16.39
CA PRO A 53 0.32 22.83 -16.74
C PRO A 53 1.11 22.46 -15.47
N GLY A 54 2.29 21.83 -15.62
CA GLY A 54 3.14 21.48 -14.49
C GLY A 54 3.56 22.70 -13.65
N PRO A 55 4.18 22.48 -12.49
CA PRO A 55 4.90 21.27 -12.09
C PRO A 55 4.02 20.12 -11.60
N TRP A 56 4.44 18.88 -11.89
CA TRP A 56 3.79 17.65 -11.41
C TRP A 56 4.26 17.29 -10.01
N GLU A 57 5.57 17.37 -9.76
CA GLU A 57 6.22 17.06 -8.49
C GLU A 57 5.61 17.87 -7.33
N GLY A 58 5.37 17.20 -6.21
CA GLY A 58 4.96 17.82 -4.95
C GLY A 58 3.55 17.48 -4.52
N THR A 59 3.08 18.18 -3.49
CA THR A 59 1.76 17.98 -2.89
C THR A 59 0.75 18.97 -3.46
N HIS A 60 -0.38 18.42 -3.91
CA HIS A 60 -1.49 19.12 -4.51
C HIS A 60 -2.74 18.93 -3.65
N GLU A 61 -3.25 20.03 -3.10
CA GLU A 61 -4.44 20.01 -2.25
C GLU A 61 -5.71 19.91 -3.11
N ILE A 62 -6.63 19.05 -2.70
CA ILE A 62 -8.01 18.99 -3.19
C ILE A 62 -8.87 19.69 -2.14
N ASP A 63 -9.36 20.88 -2.48
CA ASP A 63 -10.05 21.80 -1.57
C ASP A 63 -11.09 21.10 -0.69
N GLY A 64 -10.82 21.10 0.63
CA GLY A 64 -11.74 20.57 1.63
C GLY A 64 -11.86 19.05 1.68
N LEU A 65 -11.06 18.30 0.91
CA LEU A 65 -11.14 16.84 0.83
C LEU A 65 -9.85 16.16 1.31
N GLY A 66 -8.70 16.58 0.79
CA GLY A 66 -7.45 15.87 1.00
C GLY A 66 -6.34 16.39 0.11
N SER A 67 -5.29 15.60 -0.08
CA SER A 67 -4.17 15.96 -0.95
C SER A 67 -3.62 14.76 -1.71
N ILE A 68 -2.98 15.05 -2.84
CA ILE A 68 -2.23 14.08 -3.64
C ILE A 68 -0.78 14.55 -3.69
N THR A 69 0.15 13.70 -3.27
CA THR A 69 1.58 13.94 -3.42
C THR A 69 2.11 13.11 -4.58
N ILE A 70 2.76 13.77 -5.53
CA ILE A 70 3.41 13.17 -6.70
C ILE A 70 4.91 13.22 -6.51
N GLU A 71 5.55 12.08 -6.72
CA GLU A 71 7.01 11.92 -6.72
C GLU A 71 7.44 11.40 -8.10
N MET A 72 8.13 12.23 -8.88
CA MET A 72 8.68 11.83 -10.18
C MET A 72 9.80 10.80 -9.95
N VAL A 73 9.64 9.63 -10.57
CA VAL A 73 10.68 8.60 -10.60
C VAL A 73 11.74 8.94 -11.65
N ASN A 74 11.30 9.50 -12.78
CA ASN A 74 12.13 10.02 -13.85
C ASN A 74 11.33 11.08 -14.65
N GLU A 75 11.78 11.48 -15.84
CA GLU A 75 11.11 12.51 -16.64
C GLU A 75 9.68 12.15 -17.10
N THR A 76 9.36 10.86 -17.16
CA THR A 76 8.10 10.35 -17.75
C THR A 76 7.27 9.51 -16.79
N HIS A 77 7.83 9.10 -15.66
CA HIS A 77 7.16 8.24 -14.69
C HIS A 77 7.13 8.85 -13.30
N PHE A 78 6.05 8.61 -12.58
CA PHE A 78 5.83 9.10 -11.23
C PHE A 78 5.13 8.07 -10.35
N ASN A 79 5.24 8.28 -9.05
CA ASN A 79 4.44 7.64 -8.03
C ASN A 79 3.47 8.68 -7.45
N PHE A 80 2.35 8.23 -6.91
CA PHE A 80 1.51 9.11 -6.10
C PHE A 80 1.13 8.47 -4.77
N THR A 81 0.85 9.33 -3.80
CA THR A 81 0.14 9.00 -2.57
C THR A 81 -0.99 10.01 -2.34
N ALA A 82 -2.12 9.55 -1.82
CA ALA A 82 -3.29 10.35 -1.53
C ALA A 82 -3.64 10.28 -0.05
N THR A 83 -3.97 11.43 0.55
CA THR A 83 -4.37 11.57 1.95
C THR A 83 -5.75 12.22 2.01
N GLY A 84 -6.68 11.64 2.76
CA GLY A 84 -8.05 12.19 2.91
C GLY A 84 -8.99 11.94 1.73
N VAL A 85 -8.47 11.40 0.61
CA VAL A 85 -9.21 11.02 -0.60
C VAL A 85 -8.70 9.66 -1.10
N LEU A 86 -9.58 8.87 -1.71
CA LEU A 86 -9.19 7.67 -2.46
C LEU A 86 -9.39 7.91 -3.95
N ILE A 87 -8.49 7.36 -4.75
CA ILE A 87 -8.42 7.57 -6.20
C ILE A 87 -9.01 6.36 -6.92
N ASN A 88 -10.03 6.57 -7.74
CA ASN A 88 -10.68 5.56 -8.56
C ASN A 88 -9.93 5.28 -9.86
N ALA A 89 -9.28 6.30 -10.42
CA ALA A 89 -8.41 6.14 -11.59
C ALA A 89 -7.39 7.27 -11.71
N VAL A 90 -6.33 7.05 -12.48
CA VAL A 90 -5.42 8.10 -12.95
C VAL A 90 -5.38 8.10 -14.47
N ILE A 91 -5.46 9.28 -15.08
CA ILE A 91 -5.30 9.49 -16.51
C ILE A 91 -4.00 10.26 -16.73
N VAL A 92 -3.05 9.66 -17.43
CA VAL A 92 -1.76 10.29 -17.78
C VAL A 92 -1.77 10.60 -19.26
N LYS A 93 -1.92 11.89 -19.62
CA LYS A 93 -1.98 12.33 -21.00
C LYS A 93 -0.57 12.61 -21.55
N GLY A 94 -0.27 12.06 -22.73
CA GLY A 94 0.88 12.46 -23.53
C GLY A 94 0.56 12.37 -25.03
N GLY A 95 0.94 13.40 -25.80
CA GLY A 95 0.66 13.45 -27.24
C GLY A 95 -0.83 13.30 -27.57
N ASN A 96 -1.16 12.44 -28.54
CA ASN A 96 -2.54 12.17 -28.95
C ASN A 96 -3.25 11.10 -28.11
N TYR A 97 -2.57 10.51 -27.12
CA TYR A 97 -3.09 9.40 -26.33
C TYR A 97 -3.12 9.74 -24.84
N ALA A 98 -3.80 8.91 -24.06
CA ALA A 98 -3.70 8.88 -22.62
C ALA A 98 -3.60 7.43 -22.14
N VAL A 99 -3.01 7.24 -20.97
CA VAL A 99 -3.04 5.95 -20.27
C VAL A 99 -4.00 6.08 -19.10
N LEU A 100 -4.99 5.19 -19.06
CA LEU A 100 -6.00 5.07 -18.02
C LEU A 100 -5.62 3.94 -17.06
N TYR A 101 -5.28 4.32 -15.84
CA TYR A 101 -5.07 3.41 -14.71
C TYR A 101 -6.39 3.30 -13.94
N ASN A 102 -7.25 2.34 -14.30
CA ASN A 102 -8.59 2.20 -13.71
C ASN A 102 -8.61 1.18 -12.54
N TYR A 103 -8.57 1.68 -11.30
CA TYR A 103 -8.50 0.84 -10.11
C TYR A 103 -9.81 0.13 -9.76
N HIS A 104 -10.95 0.64 -10.24
CA HIS A 104 -12.21 -0.08 -10.09
C HIS A 104 -12.18 -1.42 -10.86
N VAL A 105 -11.52 -1.45 -12.01
CA VAL A 105 -11.37 -2.67 -12.82
C VAL A 105 -10.21 -3.53 -12.29
N TYR A 106 -9.08 -2.92 -11.92
CA TYR A 106 -7.84 -3.66 -11.66
C TYR A 106 -7.66 -4.06 -10.19
N ASN A 107 -8.25 -3.33 -9.24
CA ASN A 107 -7.98 -3.49 -7.81
C ASN A 107 -9.27 -3.63 -6.96
N ASP A 108 -10.42 -3.86 -7.60
CA ASP A 108 -11.75 -3.98 -6.95
C ASP A 108 -12.09 -2.77 -6.04
N GLY A 109 -11.55 -1.59 -6.37
CA GLY A 109 -11.79 -0.39 -5.57
C GLY A 109 -10.73 0.70 -5.70
N PRO A 110 -11.02 1.90 -5.15
CA PRO A 110 -10.12 3.02 -5.21
C PRO A 110 -8.90 2.83 -4.29
N VAL A 111 -7.77 3.45 -4.63
CA VAL A 111 -6.49 3.31 -3.95
C VAL A 111 -6.02 4.62 -3.32
N SER A 112 -5.11 4.52 -2.36
CA SER A 112 -4.43 5.69 -1.77
C SER A 112 -3.00 5.87 -2.30
N ALA A 113 -2.49 4.98 -3.13
CA ALA A 113 -1.16 5.10 -3.73
C ALA A 113 -1.02 4.17 -4.93
N ASP A 114 -0.14 4.55 -5.85
CA ASP A 114 0.36 3.69 -6.92
C ASP A 114 1.74 4.18 -7.39
N THR A 115 2.45 3.35 -8.13
CA THR A 115 3.85 3.58 -8.52
C THR A 115 4.08 3.32 -10.00
N MET A 116 5.08 3.99 -10.57
CA MET A 116 5.50 3.81 -11.97
C MET A 116 4.39 4.11 -12.99
N LEU A 117 3.59 5.15 -12.74
CA LEU A 117 2.60 5.65 -13.70
C LEU A 117 3.29 6.51 -14.74
N GLY A 118 2.87 6.40 -16.00
CA GLY A 118 3.46 7.13 -17.11
C GLY A 118 2.50 7.24 -18.30
N PRO A 119 2.86 8.05 -19.30
CA PRO A 119 2.08 8.19 -20.53
C PRO A 119 2.32 6.99 -21.44
N ALA A 120 1.64 6.98 -22.59
CA ALA A 120 1.78 5.91 -23.57
C ALA A 120 3.18 5.96 -24.23
N LEU A 121 3.64 4.80 -24.68
CA LEU A 121 4.76 4.71 -25.62
C LEU A 121 4.32 5.24 -26.99
N ASN A 122 5.18 6.03 -27.62
CA ASN A 122 5.02 6.42 -29.00
C ASN A 122 5.38 5.23 -29.91
N PRO A 123 4.43 4.70 -30.70
CA PRO A 123 4.67 3.52 -31.53
C PRO A 123 5.66 3.76 -32.69
N VAL A 124 6.06 5.01 -32.93
CA VAL A 124 6.99 5.38 -34.00
C VAL A 124 8.45 5.22 -33.57
N ASN A 125 8.77 5.46 -32.29
CA ASN A 125 10.16 5.52 -31.82
C ASN A 125 10.40 4.79 -30.48
N ASP A 126 9.40 4.10 -29.94
CA ASP A 126 9.46 3.37 -28.67
C ASP A 126 9.91 4.23 -27.48
N GLN A 127 9.66 5.54 -27.55
CA GLN A 127 9.87 6.47 -26.44
C GLN A 127 8.53 6.86 -25.83
N TYR A 128 8.50 7.08 -24.51
CA TYR A 128 7.32 7.65 -23.86
C TYR A 128 7.05 9.06 -24.37
N PHE A 129 5.77 9.41 -24.52
CA PHE A 129 5.42 10.82 -24.73
C PHE A 129 5.80 11.65 -23.50
N ASP A 130 5.99 12.96 -23.69
CA ASP A 130 6.05 13.88 -22.56
C ASP A 130 4.66 13.97 -21.89
N ILE A 131 4.65 14.07 -20.57
CA ILE A 131 3.40 14.28 -19.80
C ILE A 131 2.87 15.69 -20.11
N SER A 132 1.64 15.75 -20.63
CA SER A 132 0.92 16.99 -20.88
C SER A 132 0.07 17.40 -19.67
N HIS A 133 -0.60 16.43 -19.03
CA HIS A 133 -1.28 16.60 -17.75
C HIS A 133 -1.55 15.25 -17.08
N ILE A 134 -1.79 15.32 -15.77
CA ILE A 134 -2.23 14.19 -14.95
C ILE A 134 -3.61 14.53 -14.39
N GLN A 135 -4.54 13.60 -14.48
CA GLN A 135 -5.88 13.76 -13.91
C GLN A 135 -6.21 12.59 -12.98
N PHE A 136 -6.54 12.91 -11.73
CA PHE A 136 -6.95 11.95 -10.73
C PHE A 136 -8.48 11.92 -10.65
N CYS A 137 -9.05 10.73 -10.83
CA CYS A 137 -10.49 10.51 -10.75
C CYS A 137 -10.85 10.01 -9.35
N TYR A 138 -11.82 10.65 -8.71
CA TYR A 138 -12.31 10.29 -7.39
C TYR A 138 -13.82 10.52 -7.30
N ILE A 139 -14.44 10.03 -6.23
CA ILE A 139 -15.84 10.32 -5.89
C ILE A 139 -15.88 11.04 -4.54
N VAL A 140 -16.92 11.86 -4.33
CA VAL A 140 -17.23 12.46 -3.02
C VAL A 140 -18.21 11.59 -2.25
N ASP A 141 -17.81 10.36 -1.94
CA ASP A 141 -18.50 9.55 -0.94
C ASP A 141 -17.68 9.53 0.35
N ALA A 142 -18.36 9.50 1.51
CA ALA A 142 -17.78 9.68 2.84
C ALA A 142 -16.43 9.00 2.95
N THR A 143 -15.39 9.81 3.18
CA THR A 143 -14.02 9.38 3.46
C THR A 143 -14.06 8.13 4.33
N PRO A 144 -13.31 7.05 4.02
CA PRO A 144 -13.26 5.92 4.93
C PRO A 144 -12.93 6.46 6.31
N THR A 145 -13.83 6.26 7.27
CA THR A 145 -13.56 6.57 8.67
C THR A 145 -12.24 5.89 9.00
N PRO A 146 -11.25 6.58 9.60
CA PRO A 146 -9.98 5.94 9.91
C PRO A 146 -10.28 4.64 10.67
N THR A 147 -9.88 3.50 10.11
CA THR A 147 -9.94 2.23 10.84
C THR A 147 -9.17 2.46 12.14
N PRO A 148 -9.79 2.27 13.32
CA PRO A 148 -9.08 2.48 14.57
C PRO A 148 -7.83 1.60 14.54
N THR A 149 -6.66 2.19 14.75
CA THR A 149 -5.43 1.44 15.02
C THR A 149 -5.76 0.39 16.07
N PRO A 150 -5.46 -0.90 15.86
CA PRO A 150 -5.77 -1.91 16.86
C PRO A 150 -5.07 -1.47 18.14
N THR A 151 -5.85 -1.20 19.19
CA THR A 151 -5.29 -0.98 20.52
C THR A 151 -4.37 -2.17 20.78
N PRO A 152 -3.08 -1.96 21.10
CA PRO A 152 -2.21 -3.07 21.44
C PRO A 152 -2.91 -3.89 22.53
N PRO A 153 -2.90 -5.23 22.44
CA PRO A 153 -3.48 -6.04 23.50
C PRO A 153 -2.88 -5.60 24.85
N PRO A 154 -3.67 -5.58 25.94
CA PRO A 154 -3.14 -5.24 27.24
C PRO A 154 -1.90 -6.10 27.48
N VAL A 155 -0.76 -5.44 27.73
CA VAL A 155 0.46 -6.15 28.13
C VAL A 155 0.07 -7.03 29.31
N PRO A 156 0.27 -8.35 29.27
CA PRO A 156 -0.01 -9.20 30.41
C PRO A 156 0.81 -8.67 31.59
N GLU A 157 0.11 -8.13 32.59
CA GLU A 157 0.72 -7.76 33.87
C GLU A 157 1.25 -9.06 34.48
N PHE A 158 2.56 -9.29 34.35
CA PHE A 158 3.21 -10.31 35.17
C PHE A 158 2.99 -9.91 36.63
N PRO A 159 2.41 -10.78 37.48
CA PRO A 159 2.32 -10.48 38.89
C PRO A 159 3.74 -10.31 39.42
N ILE A 160 4.08 -9.09 39.82
CA ILE A 160 5.29 -8.81 40.60
C ILE A 160 5.17 -9.59 41.92
N SER A 161 5.72 -10.80 41.93
CA SER A 161 5.84 -11.61 43.13
C SER A 161 7.01 -11.07 43.97
N VAL A 162 6.72 -10.17 44.91
CA VAL A 162 7.65 -9.88 46.01
C VAL A 162 6.80 -9.81 47.28
N PRO A 163 6.98 -10.73 48.25
CA PRO A 163 8.06 -10.52 49.23
C PRO A 163 8.71 -11.80 49.81
N VAL A 164 10.04 -11.86 49.88
CA VAL A 164 10.76 -12.69 50.88
C VAL A 164 11.75 -11.81 51.64
N VAL A 165 11.19 -11.19 52.68
CA VAL A 165 11.70 -11.05 54.04
C VAL A 165 13.22 -11.21 54.24
N MET A 166 13.87 -10.07 54.44
CA MET A 166 15.03 -9.92 55.35
C MET A 166 14.63 -10.38 56.76
N SER A 167 15.30 -11.39 57.33
CA SER A 167 15.43 -11.56 58.79
C SER A 167 16.33 -12.73 59.16
N VAL A 168 17.52 -12.43 59.72
CA VAL A 168 18.15 -12.99 60.94
C VAL A 168 19.59 -12.44 61.04
N PHE A 169 20.20 -12.00 62.15
CA PHE A 169 20.04 -12.20 63.60
C PHE A 169 20.69 -10.99 64.34
N ALA A 170 20.20 -10.70 65.55
CA ALA A 170 20.68 -9.64 66.45
C ALA A 170 22.01 -9.98 67.18
N LEU A 171 22.83 -8.97 67.53
CA LEU A 171 23.18 -8.51 68.91
C LEU A 171 24.43 -7.61 68.90
N ALA A 172 24.35 -6.45 69.55
CA ALA A 172 25.26 -5.95 70.60
C ALA A 172 25.52 -4.42 70.56
N MET A 173 24.98 -3.77 71.58
CA MET A 173 25.60 -2.73 72.42
C MET A 173 25.99 -1.37 71.81
N GLY A 174 25.24 -0.34 72.24
CA GLY A 174 25.87 0.68 73.08
C GLY A 174 26.05 2.08 72.50
N ALA A 175 25.69 3.06 73.32
CA ALA A 175 26.09 4.47 73.32
C ALA A 175 25.33 5.45 72.39
N VAL A 176 24.24 5.95 72.98
CA VAL A 176 23.88 7.38 72.98
C VAL A 176 25.11 8.25 73.24
N VAL A 177 25.39 9.23 72.38
CA VAL A 177 25.95 10.54 72.78
C VAL A 177 25.42 11.63 71.83
N LEU A 178 24.51 12.46 72.34
CA LEU A 178 24.36 13.85 71.92
C LEU A 178 25.65 14.59 72.27
N SER A 179 26.21 15.40 71.37
CA SER A 179 26.95 16.60 71.77
C SER A 179 26.93 17.68 70.69
N LEU A 180 26.30 18.79 71.04
CA LEU A 180 26.46 20.10 70.41
C LEU A 180 27.78 20.72 70.89
N GLY A 181 28.54 21.35 69.98
CA GLY A 181 29.68 22.22 70.33
C GLY A 181 30.65 22.35 69.15
N LYS A 182 30.58 23.39 68.30
CA LYS A 182 31.05 24.77 68.47
C LYS A 182 32.56 24.95 68.23
N ASN A 183 32.84 25.69 67.16
CA ASN A 183 33.98 26.58 66.86
C ASN A 183 35.41 25.99 66.90
N HIS A 184 36.09 26.06 65.75
CA HIS A 184 37.15 27.05 65.49
C HIS A 184 37.26 27.32 63.99
#